data_AF-A0A497H5N0-F1
#
_entry.id   AF-A0A497H5N0-F1
#
_cell.length_a   1.000
_cell.length_b   1.000
_cell.length_c   1.000
_cell.angle_alpha   90.00
_cell.angle_beta   90.00
_cell.angle_gamma   90.00
#
_symmetry.space_group_name_H-M   'P 1'
#
loop_
_entity.id
_entity.type
_entity.pdbx_description
1 polymer ?
#
loop_
_entity_poly.entity_id
_entity_poly.type
_entity_poly.pdbx_seq_one_letter_code
_entity_poly.pdbx_strand_id
1 'polypeptide(L)'
;MEKTEIEIKILTQLRNWDNKHLNSWLSREDFKKMIDEENDDIVDQYVRELEEECYVKLNYGIGAYFHDIRITKKGRDLLKSWNV
;
A
#
# COMPACT_ATOMS: atom_id res chain seq x y z
N MET A 1 -12.59 -13.50 -2.94
CA MET A 1 -12.26 -12.44 -1.98
C MET A 1 -12.94 -11.18 -2.47
N GLU A 2 -13.73 -10.55 -1.62
CA GLU A 2 -14.41 -9.31 -1.95
C GLU A 2 -13.41 -8.16 -1.80
N LYS A 3 -13.36 -7.21 -2.76
CA LYS A 3 -12.44 -6.07 -2.67
C LYS A 3 -12.99 -5.07 -1.65
N THR A 4 -12.14 -4.51 -0.81
CA THR A 4 -12.51 -3.38 0.03
C THR A 4 -12.13 -2.05 -0.62
N GLU A 5 -12.85 -0.98 -0.29
CA GLU A 5 -12.54 0.37 -0.81
C GLU A 5 -11.14 0.84 -0.36
N ILE A 6 -10.73 0.44 0.85
CA ILE A 6 -9.44 0.79 1.45
C ILE A 6 -8.29 0.13 0.68
N GLU A 7 -8.37 -1.16 0.33
CA GLU A 7 -7.32 -1.83 -0.45
C GLU A 7 -7.11 -1.16 -1.81
N ILE A 8 -8.19 -0.79 -2.49
CA ILE A 8 -8.11 -0.07 -3.76
C ILE A 8 -7.44 1.28 -3.58
N LYS A 9 -7.82 2.03 -2.54
CA LYS A 9 -7.23 3.33 -2.21
C LYS A 9 -5.72 3.17 -1.99
N ILE A 10 -5.31 2.21 -1.14
CA ILE A 10 -3.91 1.90 -0.84
C ILE A 10 -3.14 1.58 -2.12
N LEU A 11 -3.57 0.58 -2.88
CA LEU A 11 -2.85 0.14 -4.07
C LEU A 11 -2.82 1.24 -5.15
N THR A 12 -3.90 2.01 -5.31
CA THR A 12 -3.96 3.12 -6.28
C THR A 12 -2.99 4.23 -5.90
N GLN A 13 -2.92 4.62 -4.63
CA GLN A 13 -1.98 5.65 -4.18
C GLN A 13 -0.53 5.19 -4.33
N LEU A 14 -0.23 3.93 -3.97
CA LEU A 14 1.12 3.38 -4.15
C LEU A 14 1.51 3.28 -5.62
N ARG A 15 0.59 2.91 -6.52
CA ARG A 15 0.83 2.93 -7.97
C ARG A 15 1.11 4.34 -8.47
N ASN A 16 0.33 5.33 -8.02
CA ASN A 16 0.52 6.72 -8.41
C ASN A 16 1.88 7.27 -7.95
N TRP A 17 2.30 6.89 -6.74
CA TRP A 17 3.64 7.18 -6.23
C TRP A 17 4.73 6.51 -7.07
N ASP A 18 4.63 5.20 -7.30
CA ASP A 18 5.61 4.41 -8.06
C ASP A 18 5.77 4.93 -9.50
N ASN A 19 4.68 5.41 -10.13
CA ASN A 19 4.71 6.04 -11.44
C ASN A 19 5.44 7.40 -11.45
N LYS A 20 5.37 8.16 -10.36
CA LYS A 20 6.04 9.48 -10.24
C LYS A 20 7.50 9.36 -9.80
N HIS A 21 7.82 8.35 -9.00
CA HIS A 21 9.11 8.22 -8.31
C HIS A 21 9.91 6.97 -8.72
N LEU A 22 9.50 6.30 -9.80
CA LEU A 22 10.19 5.19 -10.50
C LEU A 22 10.84 4.16 -9.56
N ASN A 23 10.03 3.24 -9.02
CA ASN A 23 10.49 2.13 -8.15
C ASN A 23 11.03 2.56 -6.78
N SER A 24 10.62 3.72 -6.27
CA SER A 24 10.99 4.17 -4.93
C SER A 24 10.11 3.57 -3.83
N TRP A 25 10.62 3.64 -2.61
CA TRP A 25 9.87 3.38 -1.39
C TRP A 25 9.12 4.64 -0.96
N LEU A 26 7.89 4.47 -0.45
CA LEU A 26 7.10 5.54 0.16
C LEU A 26 7.19 5.40 1.69
N SER A 27 7.53 6.49 2.39
CA SER A 27 7.59 6.48 3.85
C SER A 27 6.20 6.26 4.45
N ARG A 28 6.12 5.63 5.62
CA ARG A 28 4.85 5.45 6.35
C ARG A 28 4.16 6.79 6.64
N GLU A 29 4.92 7.81 6.99
CA GLU A 29 4.37 9.14 7.29
C GLU A 29 3.69 9.76 6.08
N ASP A 30 4.33 9.71 4.90
CA ASP A 30 3.74 10.26 3.67
C ASP A 30 2.62 9.37 3.15
N PHE A 31 2.75 8.04 3.29
CA PHE A 31 1.69 7.11 2.98
C PHE A 31 0.42 7.41 3.76
N LYS A 32 0.50 7.60 5.09
CA LYS A 32 -0.68 7.93 5.92
C LYS A 32 -1.34 9.23 5.50
N LYS A 33 -0.55 10.28 5.20
CA LYS A 33 -1.07 11.55 4.67
C LYS A 33 -1.78 11.38 3.32
N MET A 34 -1.31 10.46 2.48
CA MET A 34 -1.95 10.18 1.18
C MET A 34 -3.24 9.37 1.32
N ILE A 35 -3.30 8.48 2.30
CA ILE A 35 -4.50 7.67 2.55
C ILE A 35 -5.56 8.48 3.26
N ASP A 36 -5.22 9.48 4.09
CA ASP A 36 -6.20 10.40 4.70
C ASP A 36 -7.39 9.64 5.31
N GLU A 37 -7.07 8.71 6.21
CA GLU A 37 -8.03 7.86 6.91
C GLU A 37 -7.94 8.15 8.40
N GLU A 38 -9.09 8.23 9.09
CA GLU A 38 -9.11 8.61 10.51
C GLU A 38 -8.53 7.51 11.42
N ASN A 39 -8.53 6.26 10.96
CA ASN A 39 -8.09 5.10 11.72
C ASN A 39 -6.85 4.43 11.11
N ASP A 40 -5.69 4.82 11.63
CA ASP A 40 -4.39 4.28 11.25
C ASP A 40 -4.24 2.77 11.49
N ASP A 41 -4.88 2.21 12.52
CA ASP A 41 -4.78 0.79 12.84
C ASP A 41 -5.51 -0.07 11.79
N ILE A 42 -6.63 0.42 11.28
CA ILE A 42 -7.37 -0.22 10.18
C ILE A 42 -6.51 -0.20 8.91
N VAL A 43 -5.90 0.94 8.57
CA VAL A 43 -5.01 1.04 7.39
C VAL A 43 -3.83 0.07 7.52
N ASP A 44 -3.23 0.00 8.70
CA ASP A 44 -2.13 -0.92 8.98
C ASP A 44 -2.51 -2.39 8.82
N GLN A 45 -3.72 -2.77 9.25
CA GLN A 45 -4.24 -4.12 9.07
C GLN A 45 -4.32 -4.47 7.58
N TYR A 46 -4.96 -3.63 6.77
CA TYR A 46 -5.06 -3.86 5.32
C TYR A 46 -3.70 -3.89 4.64
N VAL A 47 -2.76 -3.03 5.07
CA VAL A 47 -1.39 -3.04 4.52
C VAL A 47 -0.69 -4.37 4.79
N ARG A 48 -0.87 -4.97 5.99
CA ARG A 48 -0.32 -6.29 6.33
C ARG A 48 -0.98 -7.41 5.51
N GLU A 49 -2.30 -7.40 5.37
CA GLU A 49 -3.04 -8.36 4.54
C GLU A 49 -2.55 -8.30 3.08
N LEU A 50 -2.38 -7.10 2.53
CA LEU A 50 -1.82 -6.90 1.18
C LEU A 50 -0.36 -7.34 1.06
N GLU A 51 0.44 -7.28 2.13
CA GLU A 51 1.82 -7.78 2.16
C GLU A 51 1.85 -9.31 2.18
N GLU A 52 1.03 -9.95 3.01
CA GLU A 52 0.90 -11.41 3.08
C GLU A 52 0.56 -12.00 1.71
N GLU A 53 -0.27 -11.29 0.94
CA GLU A 53 -0.61 -11.64 -0.44
C GLU A 53 0.41 -11.18 -1.49
N CYS A 54 1.52 -10.57 -1.09
CA CYS A 54 2.59 -10.06 -1.96
C CYS A 54 2.15 -8.95 -2.93
N TYR A 55 1.08 -8.21 -2.67
CA TYR A 55 0.68 -7.05 -3.48
C TYR A 55 1.48 -5.80 -3.14
N VAL A 56 1.91 -5.68 -1.89
CA VAL A 56 2.86 -4.67 -1.42
C VAL A 56 4.07 -5.36 -0.78
N LYS A 57 5.14 -4.59 -0.58
CA LYS A 57 6.30 -4.98 0.21
C LYS A 57 6.53 -3.93 1.28
N LEU A 58 6.75 -4.35 2.51
CA LEU A 58 7.05 -3.47 3.62
C LEU A 58 8.54 -3.57 3.99
N ASN A 59 9.08 -2.44 4.41
CA ASN A 59 10.39 -2.35 5.02
C ASN A 59 10.18 -2.02 6.50
N TYR A 60 10.51 -2.96 7.37
CA TYR A 60 10.39 -2.76 8.81
C TYR A 60 11.69 -2.13 9.33
N GLY A 61 11.56 -0.94 9.94
CA GLY A 61 12.66 -0.30 10.65
C GLY A 61 12.81 -0.88 12.06
N ILE A 62 13.19 -0.02 13.01
CA ILE A 62 13.17 -0.39 14.43
C ILE A 62 11.75 -0.17 14.97
N GLY A 63 11.01 -1.25 15.25
CA GLY A 63 9.68 -1.17 15.87
C GLY A 63 8.66 -2.17 15.31
N ALA A 64 7.41 -2.06 15.76
CA ALA A 64 6.31 -2.94 15.36
C ALA A 64 5.57 -2.48 14.08
N TYR A 65 5.97 -1.33 13.53
CA TYR A 65 5.35 -0.71 12.36
C TYR A 65 6.33 -0.72 11.18
N PHE A 66 5.79 -0.80 9.96
CA PHE A 66 6.62 -0.62 8.78
C PHE A 66 7.16 0.82 8.71
N HIS A 67 8.37 0.99 8.22
CA HIS A 67 8.96 2.30 7.96
C HIS A 67 8.62 2.79 6.55
N ASP A 68 8.70 1.87 5.57
CA ASP A 68 8.39 2.18 4.17
C ASP A 68 7.53 1.10 3.53
N ILE A 69 6.81 1.49 2.48
CA ILE A 69 5.92 0.63 1.70
C ILE A 69 6.17 0.85 0.20
N ARG A 70 6.02 -0.22 -0.58
CA ARG A 70 6.05 -0.16 -2.05
C ARG A 70 5.08 -1.17 -2.67
N ILE A 71 4.45 -0.79 -3.78
CA ILE A 71 3.63 -1.72 -4.58
C ILE A 71 4.49 -2.68 -5.40
N THR A 72 4.11 -3.96 -5.41
CA THR A 72 4.79 -4.98 -6.22
C THR A 72 4.25 -5.02 -7.65
N LYS A 73 4.87 -5.82 -8.51
CA LYS A 73 4.30 -6.13 -9.83
C LYS A 73 2.92 -6.80 -9.68
N LYS A 74 2.77 -7.73 -8.73
CA LYS A 74 1.51 -8.44 -8.46
C LYS A 74 0.41 -7.46 -8.04
N GLY A 75 0.71 -6.48 -7.18
CA GLY A 75 -0.26 -5.45 -6.78
C GLY A 75 -0.71 -4.57 -7.94
N ARG A 76 0.21 -4.20 -8.85
CA ARG A 76 -0.15 -3.45 -10.06
C ARG A 76 -1.03 -4.27 -11.00
N ASP A 77 -0.74 -5.57 -11.15
CA ASP A 77 -1.52 -6.45 -12.01
C ASP A 77 -2.91 -6.74 -11.41
N LEU A 78 -3.04 -6.78 -10.08
CA LEU A 78 -4.33 -6.85 -9.39
C LEU A 78 -5.21 -5.63 -9.71
N LEU A 79 -4.68 -4.41 -9.62
CA LEU A 79 -5.43 -3.20 -9.99
C LEU A 79 -5.98 -3.25 -11.42
N LYS A 80 -5.17 -3.73 -12.38
CA LYS A 80 -5.62 -3.91 -13.76
C LYS A 80 -6.77 -4.91 -13.86
N SER A 81 -6.72 -6.00 -13.08
CA SER A 81 -7.81 -6.98 -13.05
C SER A 81 -9.12 -6.41 -12.49
N TRP A 82 -9.04 -5.33 -11.72
CA TRP A 82 -10.19 -4.60 -11.17
C TRP A 82 -10.67 -3.46 -12.08
N ASN A 83 -10.06 -3.26 -13.26
CA ASN A 83 -10.28 -2.12 -14.15
C ASN A 83 -10.00 -0.75 -13.48
N VAL A 84 -8.99 -0.71 -12.62
CA VAL A 84 -8.47 0.50 -11.94
C VAL A 84 -7.07 0.83 -12.44
#